data_AF-D7W9J9-F1
#
_entry.id   AF-D7W9J9-F1
#
_cell.length_a   1.000
_cell.length_b   1.000
_cell.length_c   1.000
_cell.angle_alpha   90.00
_cell.angle_beta   90.00
_cell.angle_gamma   90.00
#
_symmetry.space_group_name_H-M   'P 1'
#
loop_
_entity.id
_entity.type
_entity.pdbx_description
1 polymer ?
#
loop_
_entity_poly.entity_id
_entity_poly.type
_entity_poly.pdbx_seq_one_letter_code
_entity_poly.pdbx_strand_id
1 'polypeptide(L)'
;MKRLWWCLAVFVIALALGNLVAPPVIGAMKLIDNGTYTLSWDDGSTETFEVSGPRKSARITGDGIDAEISRDSGETNRGQVIFFPWEPDRRSYDIYDGTRVDYVGPGTVDGIRTLRFSGDGRTYEIERRTGTLIDATNGPARLSPDTRNEKVAEAQSKVRVLWWLQLLAVVARLVALAAAVTGAVFLVRRG
;
A
#
# COMPACT_ATOMS: atom_id res chain seq x y z
N MET A 1 14.50 19.20 -38.50
CA MET A 1 15.35 18.38 -37.61
C MET A 1 15.11 18.68 -36.14
N LYS A 2 15.18 19.95 -35.68
CA LYS A 2 14.95 20.31 -34.26
C LYS A 2 13.62 19.83 -33.66
N ARG A 3 12.50 19.87 -34.41
CA ARG A 3 11.17 19.42 -33.92
C ARG A 3 11.07 17.90 -33.70
N LEU A 4 11.74 17.10 -34.55
CA LEU A 4 11.76 15.64 -34.43
C LEU A 4 12.55 15.19 -33.20
N TRP A 5 13.67 15.87 -32.92
CA TRP A 5 14.48 15.66 -31.72
C TRP A 5 13.71 15.96 -30.42
N TRP A 6 12.88 17.01 -30.41
CA TRP A 6 12.01 17.31 -29.27
C TRP A 6 10.94 16.25 -29.03
N CYS A 7 10.27 15.76 -30.09
CA CYS A 7 9.31 14.67 -29.97
C CYS A 7 9.97 13.38 -29.45
N LEU A 8 11.17 13.05 -29.96
CA LEU A 8 11.94 11.90 -29.49
C LEU A 8 12.36 12.06 -28.02
N ALA A 9 12.81 13.25 -27.62
CA ALA A 9 13.21 13.53 -26.23
C ALA A 9 12.04 13.39 -25.27
N VAL A 10 10.86 13.96 -25.59
CA VAL A 10 9.64 13.83 -24.78
C VAL A 10 9.19 12.37 -24.69
N PHE A 11 9.24 11.64 -25.80
CA PHE A 11 8.91 10.21 -25.84
C PHE A 11 9.82 9.38 -24.93
N VAL A 12 11.14 9.58 -25.01
CA VAL A 12 12.13 8.86 -24.21
C VAL A 12 12.01 9.21 -22.72
N ILE A 13 11.79 10.49 -22.37
CA ILE A 13 11.60 10.92 -20.98
C ILE A 13 10.33 10.32 -20.38
N ALA A 14 9.22 10.31 -21.13
CA ALA A 14 7.95 9.73 -20.68
C ALA A 14 8.05 8.20 -20.47
N LEU A 15 8.74 7.50 -21.37
CA LEU A 15 9.03 6.07 -21.24
C LEU A 15 9.95 5.77 -20.06
N ALA A 16 11.00 6.57 -19.87
CA ALA A 16 11.94 6.40 -18.77
C ALA A 16 11.27 6.64 -17.40
N LEU A 17 10.48 7.70 -17.26
CA LEU A 17 9.76 7.97 -16.01
C LEU A 17 8.71 6.88 -15.70
N GLY A 18 7.97 6.42 -16.71
CA GLY A 18 6.93 5.40 -16.53
C GLY A 18 7.46 3.98 -16.27
N ASN A 19 8.53 3.57 -16.95
CA ASN A 19 9.02 2.19 -16.91
C ASN A 19 10.31 1.99 -16.12
N LEU A 20 11.16 3.00 -15.95
CA LEU A 20 12.46 2.85 -15.27
C LEU A 20 12.49 3.42 -13.85
N VAL A 21 11.61 4.36 -13.50
CA VAL A 21 11.61 4.97 -12.16
C VAL A 21 10.55 4.36 -11.25
N ALA A 22 9.33 4.14 -11.75
CA ALA A 22 8.25 3.62 -10.92
C ALA A 22 8.50 2.20 -10.35
N PRO A 23 8.95 1.20 -11.13
CA PRO A 23 9.14 -0.16 -10.60
C PRO A 23 10.24 -0.28 -9.52
N PRO A 24 11.42 0.35 -9.64
CA PRO A 24 12.43 0.34 -8.58
C PRO A 24 11.99 1.09 -7.34
N VAL A 25 11.27 2.21 -7.48
CA VAL A 25 10.76 2.98 -6.34
C VAL A 25 9.75 2.15 -5.56
N ILE A 26 8.78 1.52 -6.24
CA ILE A 26 7.78 0.64 -5.60
C ILE A 26 8.47 -0.60 -4.99
N GLY A 27 9.47 -1.17 -5.65
CA GLY A 27 10.27 -2.28 -5.13
C GLY A 27 11.16 -1.90 -3.92
N ALA A 28 11.50 -0.62 -3.78
CA ALA A 28 12.28 -0.08 -2.67
C ALA A 28 11.40 0.41 -1.50
N MET A 29 10.12 0.72 -1.73
CA MET A 29 9.19 1.12 -0.68
C MET A 29 9.08 0.01 0.37
N LYS A 30 9.28 0.36 1.64
CA LYS A 30 9.16 -0.58 2.73
C LYS A 30 7.67 -0.96 2.87
N LEU A 31 7.38 -2.22 3.20
CA LEU A 31 6.00 -2.69 3.40
C LEU A 31 5.29 -1.87 4.50
N ILE A 32 6.04 -1.52 5.55
CA ILE A 32 5.60 -0.71 6.69
C ILE A 32 6.73 0.28 7.01
N ASP A 33 6.43 1.56 7.13
CA ASP A 33 7.44 2.59 7.43
C ASP A 33 8.02 2.44 8.84
N ASN A 34 9.18 3.05 9.09
CA ASN A 34 9.70 3.13 10.45
C ASN A 34 8.89 4.11 11.28
N GLY A 35 8.69 3.81 12.55
CA GLY A 35 8.01 4.68 13.49
C GLY A 35 7.23 3.93 14.55
N THR A 36 6.60 4.69 15.43
CA THR A 36 5.69 4.18 16.45
C THR A 36 4.27 4.16 15.89
N TYR A 37 3.62 3.02 16.04
CA TYR A 37 2.24 2.79 15.68
C TYR A 37 1.46 2.48 16.94
N THR A 38 0.46 3.30 17.24
CA THR A 38 -0.44 3.10 18.36
C THR A 38 -1.86 2.90 17.85
N LEU A 39 -2.50 1.82 18.30
CA LEU A 39 -3.94 1.64 18.17
C LEU A 39 -4.59 1.83 19.51
N SER A 40 -5.58 2.70 19.58
CA SER A 40 -6.43 2.86 20.77
C SER A 40 -7.76 2.19 20.53
N TRP A 41 -8.24 1.46 21.53
CA TRP A 41 -9.54 0.79 21.52
C TRP A 41 -10.57 1.59 22.32
N ASP A 42 -11.86 1.35 22.07
CA ASP A 42 -12.97 2.06 22.72
C ASP A 42 -13.16 1.69 24.21
N ASP A 43 -12.57 0.58 24.65
CA ASP A 43 -12.47 0.19 26.06
C ASP A 43 -11.34 0.90 26.83
N GLY A 44 -10.59 1.77 26.14
CA GLY A 44 -9.48 2.54 26.69
C GLY A 44 -8.14 1.81 26.70
N SER A 45 -8.07 0.55 26.25
CA SER A 45 -6.81 -0.15 26.04
C SER A 45 -6.07 0.39 24.81
N THR A 46 -4.75 0.21 24.79
CA THR A 46 -3.90 0.61 23.67
C THR A 46 -2.92 -0.51 23.33
N GLU A 47 -2.66 -0.65 22.04
CA GLU A 47 -1.59 -1.51 21.51
C GLU A 47 -0.56 -0.61 20.82
N THR A 48 0.72 -0.74 21.20
CA THR A 48 1.81 0.10 20.66
C THR A 48 2.96 -0.75 20.17
N PHE A 49 3.32 -0.51 18.91
CA PHE A 49 4.41 -1.18 18.22
C PHE A 49 5.37 -0.16 17.63
N GLU A 50 6.66 -0.42 17.75
CA GLU A 50 7.72 0.30 17.06
C GLU A 50 8.23 -0.54 15.91
N VAL A 51 8.25 0.05 14.71
CA VAL A 51 8.88 -0.54 13.53
C VAL A 51 10.19 0.18 13.28
N SER A 52 11.27 -0.58 13.23
CA SER A 52 12.61 -0.04 13.01
C SER A 52 13.39 -0.86 11.97
N GLY A 53 14.55 -0.33 11.56
CA GLY A 53 15.46 -1.00 10.63
C GLY A 53 15.10 -0.87 9.14
N PRO A 54 16.00 -1.33 8.26
CA PRO A 54 15.81 -1.26 6.81
C PRO A 54 14.80 -2.30 6.31
N ARG A 55 14.30 -2.17 5.07
CA ARG A 55 13.30 -3.09 4.49
C ARG A 55 13.66 -4.58 4.61
N LYS A 56 14.95 -4.93 4.44
CA LYS A 56 15.40 -6.33 4.43
C LYS A 56 15.49 -6.97 5.80
N SER A 57 15.49 -6.18 6.87
CA SER A 57 15.67 -6.64 8.25
C SER A 57 14.87 -5.74 9.19
N ALA A 58 13.62 -5.47 8.80
CA ALA A 58 12.72 -4.63 9.56
C ALA A 58 12.32 -5.38 10.83
N ARG A 59 12.41 -4.72 11.98
CA ARG A 59 12.00 -5.31 13.25
C ARG A 59 10.77 -4.60 13.79
N ILE A 60 9.93 -5.37 14.47
CA ILE A 60 8.80 -4.87 15.24
C ILE A 60 8.99 -5.21 16.70
N THR A 61 8.87 -4.20 17.56
CA THR A 61 9.01 -4.32 19.01
C THR A 61 7.86 -3.61 19.72
N GLY A 62 7.26 -4.23 20.72
CA GLY A 62 6.10 -3.66 21.43
C GLY A 62 5.07 -4.73 21.80
N ASP A 63 4.29 -4.51 22.85
CA ASP A 63 3.28 -5.45 23.39
C ASP A 63 3.77 -6.91 23.51
N GLY A 64 4.99 -7.07 24.02
CA GLY A 64 5.62 -8.39 24.21
C GLY A 64 6.06 -9.08 22.92
N ILE A 65 6.08 -8.37 21.79
CA ILE A 65 6.68 -8.79 20.53
C ILE A 65 8.09 -8.20 20.42
N ASP A 66 9.04 -9.03 20.00
CA ASP A 66 10.31 -8.62 19.39
C ASP A 66 10.61 -9.61 18.27
N ALA A 67 10.35 -9.19 17.03
CA ALA A 67 10.44 -10.07 15.88
C ALA A 67 10.86 -9.34 14.60
N GLU A 68 11.48 -10.08 13.69
CA GLU A 68 11.80 -9.61 12.35
C GLU A 68 10.61 -9.82 11.41
N ILE A 69 10.34 -8.83 10.57
CA ILE A 69 9.30 -8.86 9.54
C ILE A 69 9.91 -9.46 8.27
N SER A 70 9.30 -10.51 7.76
CA SER A 70 9.65 -11.11 6.48
C SER A 70 9.54 -10.07 5.36
N ARG A 71 10.62 -9.95 4.58
CA ARG A 71 10.68 -9.04 3.42
C ARG A 71 9.61 -9.35 2.38
N ASP A 72 9.20 -10.61 2.29
CA ASP A 72 8.37 -11.12 1.19
C ASP A 72 6.90 -11.17 1.60
N SER A 73 6.58 -11.69 2.80
CA SER A 73 5.19 -11.80 3.27
C SER A 73 4.72 -10.62 4.12
N GLY A 74 5.63 -9.83 4.71
CA GLY A 74 5.27 -8.83 5.72
C GLY A 74 4.86 -9.42 7.07
N GLU A 75 5.02 -10.73 7.26
CA GLU A 75 4.70 -11.46 8.50
C GLU A 75 5.95 -11.66 9.37
N THR A 76 5.75 -11.87 10.67
CA THR A 76 6.82 -12.25 11.59
C THR A 76 6.83 -13.75 11.86
N ASN A 77 7.85 -14.26 12.55
CA ASN A 77 7.86 -15.64 13.05
C ASN A 77 6.74 -15.96 14.06
N ARG A 78 6.04 -14.94 14.56
CA ARG A 78 4.87 -15.06 15.44
C ARG A 78 3.54 -14.85 14.71
N GLY A 79 3.58 -14.58 13.39
CA GLY A 79 2.41 -14.19 12.60
C GLY A 79 2.41 -12.71 12.21
N GLN A 80 1.33 -12.27 11.58
CA GLN A 80 1.04 -10.91 11.18
C GLN A 80 0.72 -10.07 12.42
N VAL A 81 1.45 -8.97 12.61
CA VAL A 81 0.96 -7.93 13.52
C VAL A 81 -0.26 -7.26 12.87
N ILE A 82 -1.05 -6.45 13.57
CA ILE A 82 -2.22 -5.74 13.02
C ILE A 82 -1.92 -4.74 11.87
N PHE A 83 -0.72 -4.77 11.30
CA PHE A 83 -0.30 -4.07 10.10
C PHE A 83 -0.25 -5.06 8.95
N PHE A 84 -1.10 -4.89 7.95
CA PHE A 84 -1.13 -5.79 6.80
C PHE A 84 -0.08 -5.37 5.76
N PRO A 85 0.46 -6.32 4.99
CA PRO A 85 1.35 -6.00 3.89
C PRO A 85 0.63 -5.13 2.84
N TRP A 86 1.42 -4.36 2.10
CA TRP A 86 0.94 -3.67 0.91
C TRP A 86 0.31 -4.68 -0.06
N GLU A 87 -0.88 -4.36 -0.59
CA GLU A 87 -1.71 -5.30 -1.38
C GLU A 87 -1.89 -6.67 -0.70
N PRO A 88 -2.66 -6.72 0.41
CA PRO A 88 -2.85 -7.95 1.17
C PRO A 88 -3.54 -9.05 0.34
N ASP A 89 -3.07 -10.28 0.53
CA ASP A 89 -3.62 -11.47 -0.12
C ASP A 89 -4.96 -11.87 0.49
N ARG A 90 -5.80 -12.52 -0.32
CA ARG A 90 -7.11 -13.04 0.09
C ARG A 90 -6.96 -14.44 0.68
N ARG A 91 -6.22 -14.55 1.79
CA ARG A 91 -5.97 -15.81 2.49
C ARG A 91 -6.09 -15.63 3.99
N SER A 92 -5.94 -16.73 4.71
CA SER A 92 -5.82 -16.70 6.16
C SER A 92 -4.44 -16.20 6.61
N TYR A 93 -4.43 -15.52 7.74
CA TYR A 93 -3.25 -15.03 8.42
C TYR A 93 -3.26 -15.49 9.88
N ASP A 94 -2.11 -15.95 10.36
CA ASP A 94 -1.89 -16.07 11.81
C ASP A 94 -1.51 -14.69 12.33
N ILE A 95 -2.04 -14.29 13.49
CA ILE A 95 -1.77 -13.02 14.16
C ILE A 95 -0.72 -13.24 15.25
N TYR A 96 0.02 -12.20 15.59
CA TYR A 96 1.15 -12.20 16.51
C TYR A 96 0.94 -12.88 17.89
N ASP A 97 -0.31 -13.00 18.32
CA ASP A 97 -0.72 -13.60 19.58
C ASP A 97 -1.23 -15.05 19.44
N GLY A 98 -1.08 -15.64 18.26
CA GLY A 98 -1.49 -17.01 17.94
C GLY A 98 -2.90 -17.14 17.40
N THR A 99 -3.67 -16.05 17.33
CA THR A 99 -5.02 -16.07 16.76
C THR A 99 -4.95 -16.20 15.24
N ARG A 100 -5.79 -17.04 14.64
CA ARG A 100 -5.91 -17.13 13.19
C ARG A 100 -7.11 -16.34 12.70
N VAL A 101 -6.92 -15.51 11.67
CA VAL A 101 -8.01 -14.81 10.97
C VAL A 101 -8.10 -15.24 9.52
N ASP A 102 -9.31 -15.54 9.07
CA ASP A 102 -9.59 -16.00 7.71
C ASP A 102 -10.13 -14.85 6.87
N TYR A 103 -9.79 -14.86 5.59
CA TYR A 103 -10.40 -13.94 4.63
C TYR A 103 -11.88 -14.29 4.46
N VAL A 104 -12.75 -13.32 4.76
CA VAL A 104 -14.20 -13.49 4.69
C VAL A 104 -14.75 -13.02 3.35
N GLY A 105 -14.24 -11.90 2.84
CA GLY A 105 -14.75 -11.32 1.61
C GLY A 105 -14.42 -9.84 1.44
N PRO A 106 -14.94 -9.21 0.38
CA PRO A 106 -14.86 -7.76 0.20
C PRO A 106 -15.75 -7.03 1.22
N GLY A 107 -15.26 -5.88 1.71
CA GLY A 107 -15.98 -4.98 2.61
C GLY A 107 -16.03 -3.56 2.07
N THR A 108 -16.72 -2.68 2.80
CA THR A 108 -16.68 -1.25 2.56
C THR A 108 -16.83 -0.51 3.88
N VAL A 109 -15.91 0.42 4.14
CA VAL A 109 -15.90 1.25 5.34
C VAL A 109 -15.75 2.70 4.90
N ASP A 110 -16.73 3.56 5.25
CA ASP A 110 -16.76 4.98 4.87
C ASP A 110 -16.48 5.25 3.37
N GLY A 111 -17.02 4.38 2.51
CA GLY A 111 -16.83 4.46 1.05
C GLY A 111 -15.49 3.91 0.53
N ILE A 112 -14.60 3.47 1.42
CA ILE A 112 -13.33 2.81 1.07
C ILE A 112 -13.59 1.32 0.90
N ARG A 113 -13.12 0.75 -0.22
CA ARG A 113 -13.22 -0.70 -0.47
C ARG A 113 -12.17 -1.45 0.33
N THR A 114 -12.60 -2.45 1.08
CA THR A 114 -11.75 -3.19 2.01
C THR A 114 -11.75 -4.70 1.72
N LEU A 115 -10.77 -5.39 2.29
CA LEU A 115 -10.77 -6.83 2.51
C LEU A 115 -11.11 -7.07 3.98
N ARG A 116 -12.13 -7.90 4.23
CA ARG A 116 -12.54 -8.28 5.58
C ARG A 116 -11.90 -9.60 5.97
N PHE A 117 -11.27 -9.62 7.13
CA PHE A 117 -10.75 -10.82 7.79
C PHE A 117 -11.46 -11.01 9.12
N SER A 118 -11.69 -12.27 9.52
CA SER A 118 -12.30 -12.57 10.82
C SER A 118 -11.86 -13.93 11.35
N GLY A 119 -11.75 -14.04 12.66
CA GLY A 119 -11.44 -15.27 13.37
C GLY A 119 -11.38 -15.00 14.87
N ASP A 120 -11.84 -15.96 15.67
CA ASP A 120 -11.82 -15.92 17.14
C ASP A 120 -12.31 -14.59 17.77
N GLY A 121 -13.48 -14.12 17.34
CA GLY A 121 -14.06 -12.86 17.84
C GLY A 121 -13.35 -11.59 17.36
N ARG A 122 -12.36 -11.71 16.48
CA ARG A 122 -11.69 -10.57 15.85
C ARG A 122 -12.20 -10.31 14.46
N THR A 123 -12.16 -9.04 14.09
CA THR A 123 -12.38 -8.61 12.71
C THR A 123 -11.37 -7.54 12.34
N TYR A 124 -10.94 -7.56 11.09
CA TYR A 124 -10.05 -6.56 10.51
C TYR A 124 -10.59 -6.15 9.14
N GLU A 125 -10.74 -4.86 8.92
CA GLU A 125 -11.11 -4.26 7.64
C GLU A 125 -9.91 -3.53 7.07
N ILE A 126 -9.37 -4.04 5.96
CA ILE A 126 -8.09 -3.58 5.41
C ILE A 126 -8.29 -2.95 4.04
N GLU A 127 -7.74 -1.76 3.79
CA GLU A 127 -7.75 -1.19 2.45
C GLU A 127 -6.95 -2.06 1.47
N ARG A 128 -7.58 -2.41 0.35
CA ARG A 128 -7.13 -3.45 -0.57
C ARG A 128 -5.79 -3.16 -1.24
N ARG A 129 -5.43 -1.90 -1.45
CA ARG A 129 -4.24 -1.49 -2.22
C ARG A 129 -3.06 -1.15 -1.32
N THR A 130 -3.30 -0.65 -0.12
CA THR A 130 -2.24 -0.13 0.75
C THR A 130 -1.98 -1.03 1.95
N GLY A 131 -2.87 -1.98 2.26
CA GLY A 131 -2.76 -2.78 3.49
C GLY A 131 -3.09 -1.98 4.75
N THR A 132 -3.66 -0.78 4.62
CA THR A 132 -3.98 0.07 5.77
C THR A 132 -5.15 -0.53 6.54
N LEU A 133 -4.95 -0.80 7.82
CA LEU A 133 -6.02 -1.16 8.75
C LEU A 133 -6.99 0.01 8.87
N ILE A 134 -8.27 -0.18 8.53
CA ILE A 134 -9.31 0.85 8.54
C ILE A 134 -10.19 0.73 9.77
N ASP A 135 -10.58 -0.50 10.09
CA ASP A 135 -11.46 -0.81 11.21
C ASP A 135 -11.05 -2.16 11.80
N ALA A 136 -11.29 -2.34 13.09
CA ALA A 136 -10.94 -3.57 13.78
C ALA A 136 -11.82 -3.81 15.00
N THR A 137 -12.01 -5.09 15.33
CA THR A 137 -12.52 -5.52 16.63
C THR A 137 -11.59 -6.55 17.25
N ASN A 138 -11.39 -6.44 18.56
CA ASN A 138 -10.67 -7.40 19.37
C ASN A 138 -11.60 -7.90 20.49
N GLY A 139 -12.34 -8.98 20.20
CA GLY A 139 -13.42 -9.42 21.08
C GLY A 139 -14.52 -8.34 21.21
N PRO A 140 -14.87 -7.91 22.43
CA PRO A 140 -15.89 -6.87 22.63
C PRO A 140 -15.40 -5.46 22.27
N ALA A 141 -14.08 -5.23 22.25
CA ALA A 141 -13.49 -3.92 22.00
C ALA A 141 -13.45 -3.61 20.50
N ARG A 142 -13.67 -2.35 20.14
CA ARG A 142 -13.56 -1.83 18.78
C ARG A 142 -12.49 -0.76 18.71
N LEU A 143 -11.95 -0.58 17.51
CA LEU A 143 -11.01 0.51 17.26
C LEU A 143 -11.67 1.84 17.67
N SER A 144 -10.97 2.64 18.47
CA SER A 144 -11.52 3.90 18.96
C SER A 144 -11.88 4.81 17.77
N PRO A 145 -12.92 5.65 17.89
CA PRO A 145 -13.33 6.54 16.79
C PRO A 145 -12.18 7.42 16.28
N ASP A 146 -11.32 7.90 17.17
CA ASP A 146 -10.19 8.75 16.82
C ASP A 146 -9.13 7.98 16.01
N THR A 147 -8.72 6.79 16.48
CA THR A 147 -7.79 5.94 15.73
C THR A 147 -8.38 5.52 14.39
N ARG A 148 -9.66 5.15 14.34
CA ARG A 148 -10.37 4.80 13.10
C ARG A 148 -10.36 5.96 12.11
N ASN A 149 -10.67 7.17 12.56
CA ASN A 149 -10.69 8.37 11.71
C ASN A 149 -9.29 8.70 11.16
N GLU A 150 -8.25 8.57 12.00
CA GLU A 150 -6.86 8.75 11.57
C GLU A 150 -6.49 7.74 10.49
N LYS A 151 -6.82 6.46 10.68
CA LYS A 151 -6.54 5.40 9.71
C LYS A 151 -7.31 5.55 8.40
N VAL A 152 -8.57 5.95 8.47
CA VAL A 152 -9.38 6.30 7.29
C VAL A 152 -8.70 7.44 6.52
N ALA A 153 -8.28 8.51 7.21
CA ALA A 153 -7.61 9.66 6.57
C ALA A 153 -6.26 9.25 5.94
N GLU A 154 -5.48 8.42 6.64
CA GLU A 154 -4.21 7.86 6.14
C GLU A 154 -4.44 7.07 4.84
N ALA A 155 -5.43 6.16 4.83
CA ALA A 155 -5.76 5.34 3.68
C ALA A 155 -6.23 6.17 2.49
N GLN A 156 -7.12 7.16 2.72
CA GLN A 156 -7.59 8.06 1.66
C GLN A 156 -6.44 8.86 1.04
N SER A 157 -5.50 9.33 1.85
CA SER A 157 -4.31 10.03 1.36
C SER A 157 -3.47 9.13 0.46
N LYS A 158 -3.13 7.93 0.94
CA LYS A 158 -2.33 6.95 0.18
C LYS A 158 -3.03 6.54 -1.13
N VAL A 159 -4.32 6.22 -1.09
CA VAL A 159 -5.10 5.85 -2.28
C VAL A 159 -5.15 7.01 -3.29
N ARG A 160 -5.29 8.26 -2.82
CA ARG A 160 -5.29 9.45 -3.68
C ARG A 160 -3.96 9.65 -4.39
N VAL A 161 -2.84 9.45 -3.68
CA VAL A 161 -1.49 9.51 -4.26
C VAL A 161 -1.35 8.44 -5.35
N LEU A 162 -1.74 7.20 -5.07
CA LEU A 162 -1.70 6.12 -6.07
C LEU A 162 -2.54 6.43 -7.31
N TRP A 163 -3.72 7.02 -7.10
CA TRP A 163 -4.59 7.43 -8.21
C TRP A 163 -3.94 8.52 -9.07
N TRP A 164 -3.31 9.53 -8.46
CA TRP A 164 -2.56 10.55 -9.20
C TRP A 164 -1.38 9.97 -9.98
N LEU A 165 -0.61 9.06 -9.37
CA LEU A 165 0.49 8.38 -10.06
C LEU A 165 -0.02 7.57 -11.26
N GLN A 166 -1.14 6.87 -11.13
CA GLN A 166 -1.77 6.15 -12.24
C GLN A 166 -2.24 7.10 -13.34
N LEU A 167 -2.86 8.23 -12.97
CA LEU A 167 -3.28 9.25 -13.93
C LEU A 167 -2.08 9.82 -14.70
N LEU A 168 -1.02 10.20 -13.99
CA LEU A 168 0.22 10.70 -14.59
C LEU A 168 0.83 9.68 -15.55
N ALA A 169 0.85 8.40 -15.17
CA ALA A 169 1.33 7.32 -16.03
C ALA A 169 0.48 7.19 -17.32
N VAL A 170 -0.84 7.32 -17.23
CA VAL A 170 -1.74 7.31 -18.40
C VAL A 170 -1.51 8.53 -19.29
N VAL A 171 -1.42 9.73 -18.71
CA VAL A 171 -1.13 10.96 -19.46
C VAL A 171 0.21 10.85 -20.19
N ALA A 172 1.25 10.35 -19.52
CA ALA A 172 2.56 10.12 -20.13
C ALA A 172 2.48 9.16 -21.34
N ARG A 173 1.70 8.08 -21.24
CA ARG A 173 1.47 7.14 -22.36
C ARG A 173 0.76 7.79 -23.54
N LEU A 174 -0.25 8.63 -23.28
CA LEU A 174 -0.97 9.35 -24.33
C LEU A 174 -0.06 10.36 -25.06
N VAL A 175 0.77 11.10 -24.31
CA VAL A 175 1.77 12.01 -24.88
C VAL A 175 2.79 11.25 -25.72
N ALA A 176 3.26 10.10 -25.23
CA ALA A 176 4.18 9.23 -25.98
C ALA A 176 3.56 8.74 -27.30
N LEU A 177 2.29 8.32 -27.28
CA LEU A 177 1.56 7.91 -28.48
C LEU A 177 1.45 9.07 -29.48
N ALA A 178 1.07 10.27 -29.03
CA ALA A 178 0.96 11.45 -29.89
C ALA A 178 2.31 11.83 -30.51
N ALA A 179 3.39 11.75 -29.76
CA ALA A 179 4.75 11.96 -30.27
C ALA A 179 5.14 10.93 -31.34
N ALA A 180 4.81 9.65 -31.12
CA ALA A 180 5.07 8.58 -32.09
C ALA A 180 4.30 8.78 -33.40
N VAL A 181 3.00 9.12 -33.32
CA VAL A 181 2.16 9.43 -34.48
C VAL A 181 2.73 10.63 -35.25
N THR A 182 3.09 11.70 -34.54
CA THR A 182 3.67 12.90 -35.15
C THR A 182 4.99 12.60 -35.84
N GLY A 183 5.85 11.79 -35.20
CA GLY A 183 7.11 11.32 -35.77
C GLY A 183 6.91 10.50 -37.05
N ALA A 184 5.97 9.55 -37.04
CA ALA A 184 5.63 8.73 -38.19
C ALA A 184 5.11 9.56 -39.37
N VAL A 185 4.17 10.49 -39.11
CA VAL A 185 3.65 11.41 -40.14
C VAL A 185 4.76 12.25 -40.74
N PHE A 186 5.70 12.74 -39.93
CA PHE A 186 6.82 13.53 -40.42
C PHE A 186 7.79 12.70 -41.28
N LEU A 187 8.01 11.43 -40.94
CA LEU A 187 8.83 10.50 -41.71
C LEU A 187 8.20 10.19 -43.07
N VAL A 188 6.90 9.88 -43.09
CA VAL A 188 6.14 9.62 -44.33
C VAL A 188 6.08 10.85 -45.25
N ARG A 189 6.01 12.06 -44.69
CA ARG A 189 6.02 13.31 -45.49
C ARG A 189 7.40 13.71 -46.04
N ARG A 190 8.48 13.03 -45.61
CA ARG A 190 9.86 13.36 -46.01
C ARG A 190 10.56 12.28 -46.83
N GLY A 191 10.03 11.06 -46.86
CA GLY A 191 10.39 10.04 -47.84
C GLY A 191 9.53 10.20 -49.09
#